data_AF-A0A554QZZ4-F1
#
_entry.id   AF-A0A554QZZ4-F1
#
_cell.length_a   1.000
_cell.length_b   1.000
_cell.length_c   1.000
_cell.angle_alpha   90.00
_cell.angle_beta   90.00
_cell.angle_gamma   90.00
#
_symmetry.space_group_name_H-M   'P 1'
#
loop_
_entity.id
_entity.type
_entity.pdbx_description
1 polymer ?
#
loop_
_entity_poly.entity_id
_entity_poly.type
_entity_poly.pdbx_seq_one_letter_code
_entity_poly.pdbx_strand_id
1 'polypeptide(L)'
;MRFDITDGRQRVVNRITPSARPSLGAGNDPNRPFDVETDRRIAEFKVSQWKGAGTMRKRGVFADLVHLASDPTERRAQMFVVGSLPKKFLVASQSTAEWAMGRYSPHTRLRFEEKFGPAGQFTVAEFTSGPAAHIEIVDIATLVPSLGLADELL
;
A
#
# COMPACT_ATOMS: atom_id res chain seq x y z
N MET A 1 -8.51 -1.33 -34.51
CA MET A 1 -9.93 -1.29 -34.14
C MET A 1 -10.63 -2.39 -34.93
N ARG A 2 -11.11 -3.46 -34.29
CA ARG A 2 -11.92 -4.51 -34.92
C ARG A 2 -13.02 -4.90 -33.95
N PHE A 3 -14.25 -4.92 -34.44
CA PHE A 3 -15.46 -5.30 -33.70
C PHE A 3 -15.91 -6.67 -34.22
N ASP A 4 -16.15 -7.63 -33.33
CA ASP A 4 -16.95 -8.81 -33.63
C ASP A 4 -18.32 -8.63 -32.99
N ILE A 5 -19.35 -8.76 -33.81
CA ILE A 5 -20.76 -8.70 -33.41
C ILE A 5 -21.24 -10.13 -33.30
N THR A 6 -21.49 -10.59 -32.08
CA THR A 6 -22.39 -11.73 -31.85
C THR A 6 -23.00 -11.58 -30.46
N ASP A 7 -24.33 -11.47 -30.46
CA ASP A 7 -25.25 -11.38 -29.33
C ASP A 7 -25.27 -10.03 -28.56
N GLY A 8 -26.45 -9.41 -28.55
CA GLY A 8 -26.75 -8.02 -28.18
C GLY A 8 -26.61 -7.65 -26.71
N ARG A 9 -25.51 -8.05 -26.05
CA ARG A 9 -25.13 -7.53 -24.73
C ARG A 9 -23.70 -7.03 -24.78
N GLN A 10 -23.58 -5.71 -24.74
CA GLN A 10 -22.32 -4.98 -24.61
C GLN A 10 -21.70 -5.28 -23.25
N ARG A 11 -20.95 -6.38 -23.15
CA ARG A 11 -20.07 -6.63 -22.01
C ARG A 11 -18.70 -6.10 -22.37
N VAL A 12 -18.30 -5.03 -21.69
CA VAL A 12 -16.91 -4.58 -21.67
C VAL A 12 -16.09 -5.68 -20.99
N VAL A 13 -15.54 -6.59 -21.79
CA VAL A 13 -14.58 -7.58 -21.29
C VAL A 13 -13.26 -6.84 -21.17
N ASN A 14 -13.03 -6.23 -20.00
CA ASN A 14 -11.76 -5.57 -19.73
C ASN A 14 -10.69 -6.66 -19.65
N ARG A 15 -9.86 -6.72 -20.70
CA ARG A 15 -8.74 -7.66 -20.82
C ARG A 15 -7.78 -7.38 -19.66
N ILE A 16 -7.63 -8.33 -18.75
CA ILE A 16 -6.57 -8.29 -17.74
C ILE A 16 -5.25 -8.49 -18.51
N THR A 17 -4.53 -7.41 -18.80
CA THR A 17 -3.13 -7.48 -19.20
C THR A 17 -2.27 -7.45 -17.94
N PRO A 18 -1.68 -8.56 -17.50
CA PRO A 18 -0.62 -8.50 -16.50
C PRO A 18 0.63 -7.97 -17.20
N SER A 19 0.75 -6.65 -17.33
CA SER A 19 1.93 -6.04 -17.96
C SER A 19 2.93 -5.61 -16.90
N ALA A 20 4.05 -6.35 -16.87
CA ALA A 20 5.33 -5.99 -16.27
C ALA A 20 5.46 -6.07 -14.74
N ARG A 21 6.69 -6.40 -14.34
CA ARG A 21 7.11 -6.82 -12.99
C ARG A 21 6.78 -5.74 -11.94
N PRO A 22 6.34 -6.11 -10.72
CA PRO A 22 6.17 -5.18 -9.60
C PRO A 22 7.49 -4.48 -9.29
N SER A 23 7.45 -3.18 -8.95
CA SER A 23 8.66 -2.43 -8.62
C SER A 23 9.05 -2.71 -7.17
N LEU A 24 9.68 -3.87 -6.95
CA LEU A 24 10.13 -4.27 -5.62
C LEU A 24 11.44 -3.56 -5.22
N GLY A 25 11.41 -2.23 -5.10
CA GLY A 25 12.49 -1.47 -4.46
C GLY A 25 12.99 -0.22 -5.17
N ALA A 26 12.53 0.08 -6.38
CA ALA A 26 12.73 1.39 -7.01
C ALA A 26 11.40 2.17 -6.92
N GLY A 27 11.47 3.48 -6.67
CA GLY A 27 10.28 4.31 -6.62
C GLY A 27 9.38 4.08 -7.84
N ASN A 28 8.08 4.20 -7.63
CA ASN A 28 7.07 4.03 -8.66
C ASN A 28 7.36 4.98 -9.85
N ASP A 29 7.22 4.46 -11.08
CA ASP A 29 7.22 5.28 -12.30
C ASP A 29 6.17 6.39 -12.12
N PRO A 30 6.45 7.67 -12.47
CA PRO A 30 5.44 8.73 -12.42
C PRO A 30 4.12 8.38 -13.11
N ASN A 31 4.14 7.46 -14.08
CA ASN A 31 2.97 6.95 -14.80
C ASN A 31 2.34 5.70 -14.18
N ARG A 32 2.90 5.15 -13.10
CA ARG A 32 2.38 3.97 -12.38
C ARG A 32 2.43 4.23 -10.88
N PRO A 33 1.49 5.02 -10.33
CA PRO A 33 1.53 5.42 -8.93
C PRO A 33 1.45 4.24 -7.95
N PHE A 34 0.85 3.10 -8.34
CA PHE A 34 0.72 1.92 -7.51
C PHE A 34 1.33 0.68 -8.17
N ASP A 35 1.75 -0.31 -7.39
CA ASP A 35 2.20 -1.60 -7.90
C ASP A 35 1.13 -2.29 -8.75
N VAL A 36 -0.13 -2.24 -8.30
CA VAL A 36 -1.31 -2.70 -9.04
C VAL A 36 -2.33 -1.57 -9.14
N GLU A 37 -2.83 -1.36 -10.35
CA GLU A 37 -3.87 -0.38 -10.66
C GLU A 37 -4.87 -0.97 -11.66
N THR A 38 -6.15 -0.82 -11.33
CA THR A 38 -7.28 -1.22 -12.18
C THR A 38 -8.40 -0.19 -12.06
N ASP A 39 -9.49 -0.39 -12.81
CA ASP A 39 -10.73 0.37 -12.68
C ASP A 39 -11.38 0.24 -11.29
N ARG A 40 -11.09 -0.83 -10.55
CA ARG A 40 -11.75 -1.17 -9.28
C ARG A 40 -10.84 -1.21 -8.05
N ARG A 41 -9.53 -1.27 -8.25
CA ARG A 41 -8.56 -1.55 -7.18
C ARG A 41 -7.23 -0.85 -7.40
N ILE A 42 -6.61 -0.48 -6.29
CA ILE A 42 -5.21 -0.08 -6.20
C ILE A 42 -4.53 -0.89 -5.09
N ALA A 43 -3.26 -1.25 -5.27
CA ALA A 43 -2.52 -1.94 -4.22
C ALA A 43 -1.02 -1.67 -4.25
N GLU A 44 -0.41 -1.76 -3.06
CA GLU A 44 1.04 -1.71 -2.84
C GLU A 44 1.52 -3.04 -2.22
N PHE A 45 2.72 -3.49 -2.60
CA PHE A 45 3.30 -4.75 -2.14
C PHE A 45 4.63 -4.54 -1.41
N LYS A 46 4.64 -4.84 -0.11
CA LYS A 46 5.86 -4.93 0.71
C LYS A 46 6.16 -6.39 1.06
N VAL A 47 6.68 -7.13 0.08
CA VAL A 47 6.97 -8.58 0.18
C VAL A 47 8.29 -8.93 0.86
N SER A 48 9.03 -7.95 1.38
CA SER A 48 10.25 -8.21 2.15
C SER A 48 9.91 -8.65 3.57
N GLN A 49 10.37 -9.83 3.99
CA GLN A 49 10.25 -10.26 5.38
C GLN A 49 11.00 -9.31 6.32
N TRP A 50 10.35 -8.96 7.44
CA TRP A 50 10.98 -8.16 8.49
C TRP A 50 11.63 -9.08 9.52
N LYS A 51 12.94 -8.87 9.73
CA LYS A 51 13.67 -9.39 10.88
C LYS A 51 14.04 -8.18 11.74
N GLY A 52 13.46 -8.06 12.94
CA GLY A 52 13.74 -6.97 13.87
C GLY A 52 13.21 -5.59 13.45
N ALA A 53 13.84 -4.52 13.98
CA ALA A 53 13.31 -3.16 14.01
C ALA A 53 13.85 -2.22 12.90
N GLY A 54 13.75 -2.61 11.62
CA GLY A 54 14.26 -1.81 10.50
C GLY A 54 13.53 -0.47 10.30
N THR A 55 14.10 0.64 10.76
CA THR A 55 13.50 2.00 10.68
C THR A 55 13.08 2.40 9.27
N MET A 56 13.93 2.20 8.25
CA MET A 56 13.57 2.57 6.88
C MET A 56 12.45 1.72 6.31
N ARG A 57 12.29 0.47 6.75
CA ARG A 57 11.17 -0.39 6.36
C ARG A 57 9.86 0.09 6.95
N LYS A 58 9.88 0.52 8.23
CA LYS A 58 8.74 1.17 8.90
C LYS A 58 8.30 2.45 8.20
N ARG A 59 9.27 3.31 7.85
CA ARG A 59 8.98 4.54 7.10
C ARG A 59 8.40 4.24 5.71
N GLY A 60 9.01 3.28 5.00
CA GLY A 60 8.56 2.83 3.69
C GLY A 60 7.12 2.31 3.69
N VAL A 61 6.77 1.39 4.60
CA VAL A 61 5.40 0.84 4.64
C VAL A 61 4.38 1.92 5.03
N PHE A 62 4.75 2.88 5.87
CA PHE A 62 3.85 3.99 6.21
C PHE A 62 3.64 4.95 5.04
N ALA A 63 4.69 5.28 4.29
CA ALA A 63 4.56 6.17 3.14
C ALA A 63 3.69 5.57 2.02
N ASP A 64 3.81 4.26 1.78
CA ASP A 64 2.91 3.53 0.88
C ASP A 64 1.45 3.57 1.38
N LEU A 65 1.23 3.41 2.69
CA LEU A 65 -0.12 3.53 3.27
C LEU A 65 -0.70 4.94 3.07
N VAL A 66 0.12 5.97 3.30
CA VAL A 66 -0.23 7.37 3.02
C VAL A 66 -0.55 7.57 1.54
N HIS A 67 0.21 6.93 0.65
CA HIS A 67 -0.01 7.04 -0.78
C HIS A 67 -1.36 6.44 -1.19
N LEU A 68 -1.67 5.23 -0.70
CA LEU A 68 -2.97 4.59 -0.90
C LEU A 68 -4.11 5.46 -0.34
N ALA A 69 -3.96 6.00 0.87
CA ALA A 69 -4.97 6.89 1.48
C ALA A 69 -5.09 8.23 0.73
N SER A 70 -4.08 8.59 -0.05
CA SER A 70 -4.04 9.81 -0.85
C SER A 70 -4.76 9.68 -2.18
N ASP A 71 -5.15 8.46 -2.58
CA ASP A 71 -5.96 8.28 -3.77
C ASP A 71 -7.30 9.02 -3.65
N PRO A 72 -7.71 9.81 -4.66
CA PRO A 72 -8.96 10.57 -4.60
C PRO A 72 -10.17 9.77 -5.09
N THR A 73 -10.00 8.50 -5.47
CA THR A 73 -11.05 7.69 -6.08
C THR A 73 -11.68 6.73 -5.06
N GLU A 74 -12.77 6.07 -5.45
CA GLU A 74 -13.45 5.06 -4.64
C GLU A 74 -12.94 3.63 -4.90
N ARG A 75 -11.74 3.48 -5.51
CA ARG A 75 -11.15 2.17 -5.75
C ARG A 75 -10.84 1.46 -4.43
N ARG A 76 -11.04 0.14 -4.38
CA ARG A 76 -10.63 -0.64 -3.21
C ARG A 76 -9.11 -0.61 -3.09
N ALA A 77 -8.63 0.00 -2.01
CA ALA A 77 -7.22 0.09 -1.69
C ALA A 77 -6.76 -1.10 -0.82
N GLN A 78 -5.63 -1.71 -1.18
CA GLN A 78 -5.07 -2.85 -0.46
C GLN A 78 -3.57 -2.68 -0.23
N MET A 79 -3.13 -2.92 1.00
CA MET A 79 -1.71 -2.97 1.37
C MET A 79 -1.35 -4.43 1.64
N PHE A 80 -0.48 -5.00 0.82
CA PHE A 80 0.03 -6.35 1.01
C PHE A 80 1.37 -6.32 1.73
N VAL A 81 1.43 -6.94 2.90
CA VAL A 81 2.66 -7.11 3.70
C VAL A 81 2.95 -8.58 3.92
N VAL A 82 4.18 -8.90 4.32
CA VAL A 82 4.56 -10.27 4.70
C VAL A 82 4.81 -10.35 6.21
N GLY A 83 4.05 -11.21 6.88
CA GLY A 83 4.18 -11.53 8.29
C GLY A 83 3.53 -10.50 9.23
N SER A 84 3.60 -10.80 10.53
CA SER A 84 2.89 -10.04 11.56
C SER A 84 3.53 -8.70 11.92
N LEU A 85 4.85 -8.53 11.74
CA LEU A 85 5.56 -7.34 12.20
C LEU A 85 5.15 -6.05 11.47
N PRO A 86 5.06 -5.99 10.12
CA PRO A 86 4.57 -4.80 9.44
C PRO A 86 3.12 -4.49 9.81
N LYS A 87 2.26 -5.51 9.89
CA LYS A 87 0.86 -5.34 10.30
C LYS A 87 0.77 -4.77 11.71
N LYS A 88 1.49 -5.34 12.68
CA LYS A 88 1.55 -4.84 14.07
C LYS A 88 2.08 -3.41 14.13
N PHE A 89 3.08 -3.06 13.32
CA PHE A 89 3.55 -1.69 13.21
C PHE A 89 2.44 -0.74 12.74
N LEU A 90 1.72 -1.08 11.66
CA LEU A 90 0.65 -0.24 11.14
C LEU A 90 -0.51 -0.09 12.13
N VAL A 91 -0.94 -1.17 12.79
CA VAL A 91 -2.18 -1.14 13.60
C VAL A 91 -1.99 -0.83 15.08
N ALA A 92 -0.76 -0.86 15.61
CA ALA A 92 -0.51 -0.71 17.05
C ALA A 92 0.66 0.22 17.40
N SER A 93 1.39 0.78 16.43
CA SER A 93 2.55 1.63 16.74
C SER A 93 2.14 3.00 17.30
N GLN A 94 2.85 3.41 18.34
CA GLN A 94 2.82 4.75 18.93
C GLN A 94 3.81 5.74 18.27
N SER A 95 4.54 5.32 17.23
CA SER A 95 5.37 6.25 16.47
C SER A 95 4.48 7.25 15.74
N THR A 96 4.85 8.52 15.72
CA THR A 96 4.07 9.57 15.05
C THR A 96 4.17 9.46 13.53
N ALA A 97 3.14 9.93 12.82
CA ALA A 97 3.19 10.08 11.37
C ALA A 97 4.30 11.08 10.98
N GLU A 98 4.55 12.11 11.80
CA GLU A 98 5.70 13.02 11.63
C GLU A 98 7.04 12.27 11.63
N TRP A 99 7.28 11.38 12.60
CA TRP A 99 8.48 10.55 12.63
C TRP A 99 8.59 9.66 11.40
N ALA A 100 7.48 9.04 10.99
CA ALA A 100 7.44 8.13 9.87
C ALA A 100 7.75 8.86 8.55
N MET A 101 7.23 10.09 8.40
CA MET A 101 7.44 10.96 7.24
C MET A 101 8.75 11.76 7.29
N GLY A 102 9.46 11.80 8.42
CA GLY A 102 10.60 12.69 8.64
C GLY A 102 11.86 12.45 7.78
N ARG A 103 11.90 11.42 6.93
CA ARG A 103 12.98 11.20 5.93
C ARG A 103 12.52 11.54 4.50
N TYR A 104 11.26 11.92 4.31
CA TYR A 104 10.71 12.28 3.00
C TYR A 104 10.89 13.77 2.72
N SER A 105 10.85 14.14 1.43
CA SER A 105 11.06 15.51 0.99
C SER A 105 10.05 16.48 1.63
N PRO A 106 10.40 17.77 1.80
CA PRO A 106 9.46 18.77 2.30
C PRO A 106 8.14 18.79 1.54
N HIS A 107 8.20 18.62 0.22
CA HIS A 107 7.01 18.54 -0.65
C HIS A 107 6.08 17.36 -0.30
N THR A 108 6.65 16.20 -0.01
CA THR A 108 5.86 15.01 0.38
C THR A 108 5.20 15.22 1.74
N ARG A 109 5.91 15.86 2.67
CA ARG A 109 5.37 16.19 3.99
C ARG A 109 4.25 17.23 3.90
N LEU A 110 4.43 18.25 3.08
CA LEU A 110 3.39 19.27 2.82
C LEU A 110 2.13 18.62 2.25
N ARG A 111 2.25 17.74 1.26
CA ARG A 111 1.09 17.02 0.70
C ARG A 111 0.36 16.15 1.71
N PHE A 112 1.09 15.51 2.62
CA PHE A 112 0.48 14.80 3.74
C PHE A 112 -0.36 15.77 4.58
N GLU A 113 0.23 16.90 4.98
CA GLU A 113 -0.42 17.87 5.87
C GLU A 113 -1.63 18.55 5.21
N GLU A 114 -1.54 18.89 3.93
CA GLU A 114 -2.65 19.46 3.15
C GLU A 114 -3.86 18.52 3.10
N LYS A 115 -3.64 17.20 3.01
CA LYS A 115 -4.72 16.22 2.88
C LYS A 115 -5.25 15.71 4.21
N PHE A 116 -4.38 15.50 5.20
CA PHE A 116 -4.73 14.80 6.44
C PHE A 116 -4.61 15.66 7.69
N GLY A 117 -4.03 16.87 7.58
CA GLY A 117 -3.70 17.71 8.72
C GLY A 117 -2.30 17.43 9.29
N PRO A 118 -1.89 18.16 10.35
CA PRO A 118 -0.53 18.10 10.89
C PRO A 118 -0.10 16.67 11.26
N ALA A 119 1.06 16.24 10.76
CA ALA A 119 1.55 14.87 10.95
C ALA A 119 1.83 14.50 12.42
N GLY A 120 2.03 15.49 13.30
CA GLY A 120 2.18 15.28 14.73
C GLY A 120 0.89 14.88 15.46
N GLN A 121 -0.28 15.03 14.83
CA GLN A 121 -1.58 14.71 15.45
C GLN A 121 -1.91 13.22 15.46
N PHE A 122 -1.19 12.41 14.69
CA PHE A 122 -1.46 11.00 14.55
C PHE A 122 -0.24 10.18 14.94
N THR A 123 -0.47 9.13 15.72
CA THR A 123 0.36 7.93 15.65
C THR A 123 0.10 7.19 14.33
N VAL A 124 1.02 6.30 13.96
CA VAL A 124 0.84 5.40 12.82
C VAL A 124 -0.44 4.56 12.98
N ALA A 125 -0.74 4.11 14.20
CA ALA A 125 -1.97 3.36 14.49
C ALA A 125 -3.23 4.19 14.28
N GLU A 126 -3.26 5.43 14.80
CA GLU A 126 -4.40 6.35 14.64
C GLU A 126 -4.60 6.76 13.18
N PHE A 127 -3.52 6.98 12.43
CA PHE A 127 -3.64 7.21 10.99
C PHE A 127 -4.27 6.00 10.28
N THR A 128 -3.82 4.80 10.64
CA THR A 128 -4.30 3.54 10.06
C THR A 128 -5.78 3.27 10.39
N SER A 129 -6.23 3.54 11.62
CA SER A 129 -7.63 3.32 12.03
C SER A 129 -8.57 4.50 11.75
N GLY A 130 -8.04 5.66 11.36
CA GLY A 130 -8.80 6.85 10.99
C GLY A 130 -8.70 7.14 9.48
N PRO A 131 -7.85 8.10 9.04
CA PRO A 131 -7.72 8.47 7.63
C PRO A 131 -7.55 7.30 6.64
N ALA A 132 -6.83 6.25 7.04
CA ALA A 132 -6.55 5.07 6.21
C ALA A 132 -7.47 3.86 6.49
N ALA A 133 -8.55 4.03 7.26
CA ALA A 133 -9.42 2.92 7.69
C ALA A 133 -10.08 2.13 6.54
N HIS A 134 -10.21 2.74 5.37
CA HIS A 134 -10.76 2.12 4.16
C HIS A 134 -9.78 1.18 3.44
N ILE A 135 -8.51 1.15 3.85
CA ILE A 135 -7.46 0.32 3.24
C ILE A 135 -7.42 -1.04 3.89
N GLU A 136 -7.49 -2.09 3.09
CA GLU A 136 -7.35 -3.45 3.56
C GLU A 136 -5.87 -3.85 3.71
N ILE A 137 -5.44 -4.16 4.94
CA ILE A 137 -4.09 -4.67 5.21
C ILE A 137 -4.10 -6.20 5.19
N VAL A 138 -3.50 -6.77 4.17
CA VAL A 138 -3.46 -8.23 3.92
C VAL A 138 -2.06 -8.77 4.20
N ASP A 139 -1.96 -9.79 5.05
CA ASP A 139 -0.75 -10.59 5.14
C ASP A 139 -0.74 -11.59 3.98
N ILE A 140 0.11 -11.35 2.98
CA ILE A 140 0.18 -12.19 1.78
C ILE A 140 0.67 -13.61 2.09
N ALA A 141 1.31 -13.84 3.24
CA ALA A 141 1.69 -15.19 3.66
C ALA A 141 0.47 -16.09 3.91
N THR A 142 -0.72 -15.52 4.13
CA THR A 142 -1.98 -16.28 4.22
C THR A 142 -2.43 -16.85 2.87
N LEU A 143 -1.95 -16.28 1.76
CA LEU A 143 -2.25 -16.72 0.39
C LEU A 143 -1.06 -17.47 -0.23
N VAL A 144 0.15 -17.07 0.11
CA VAL A 144 1.41 -17.65 -0.38
C VAL A 144 2.29 -17.98 0.83
N PRO A 145 2.06 -19.14 1.50
CA PRO A 145 2.74 -19.49 2.75
C PRO A 145 4.26 -19.51 2.65
N SER A 146 4.83 -19.80 1.48
CA SER A 146 6.28 -19.79 1.24
C SER A 146 6.93 -18.41 1.40
N LEU A 147 6.15 -17.33 1.47
CA LEU A 147 6.63 -15.99 1.79
C LEU A 147 6.75 -15.75 3.30
N GLY A 148 6.16 -16.59 4.16
CA GLY A 148 6.26 -16.48 5.62
C GLY A 148 7.62 -16.91 6.16
N LEU A 149 7.97 -16.46 7.38
CA LEU A 149 9.03 -17.12 8.14
C LEU A 149 8.55 -18.54 8.47
N ALA A 150 9.44 -19.53 8.38
CA ALA A 150 9.12 -20.85 8.91
C ALA A 150 8.77 -20.73 10.39
N ASP A 151 7.78 -21.48 10.86
CA ASP A 151 7.32 -21.46 12.26
C ASP A 151 8.46 -21.70 13.27
N GLU A 152 9.55 -22.34 12.84
CA GLU A 152 10.77 -22.58 13.63
C GLU A 152 11.63 -21.32 13.91
N LEU A 153 11.29 -20.16 13.34
CA LEU A 153 12.06 -18.90 13.43
C LEU A 153 11.29 -17.74 14.07
N LEU A 154 10.10 -17.99 14.63
CA LEU A 154 9.26 -17.03 15.37
C LEU A 154 9.35 -17.25 16.87
#